data_AF-A0A0S4KTG8-F1
#
_entry.id   AF-A0A0S4KTG8-F1
#
_cell.length_a   1.000
_cell.length_b   1.000
_cell.length_c   1.000
_cell.angle_alpha   90.00
_cell.angle_beta   90.00
_cell.angle_gamma   90.00
#
_symmetry.space_group_name_H-M   'P 1'
#
loop_
_entity.id
_entity.type
_entity.pdbx_description
1 polymer ?
#
loop_
_entity_poly.entity_id
_entity_poly.type
_entity_poly.pdbx_seq_one_letter_code
_entity_poly.pdbx_strand_id
1 'polypeptide(L)'
;MKSLIRLRLLRRWAFFLVLMIVGHSPALAGWVAVDRDYLDSGLRSIYIDPHVMIKEGPVVTVRQLTDYKVMQGSVGFGLFMMSPHRFFSSETLRQIDCSQKLVRFLSYTEYTGHMGTGQASRGYVDVDRWLPIEPETINHALWEVVCAGQ
;
A
#
# COMPACT_ATOMS: atom_id res chain seq x y z
N MET A 1 13.35 22.11 -53.19
CA MET A 1 12.59 22.86 -52.15
C MET A 1 11.47 22.05 -51.48
N LYS A 2 10.58 21.38 -52.23
CA LYS A 2 9.45 20.59 -51.68
C LYS A 2 9.88 19.41 -50.77
N SER A 3 11.01 18.77 -51.06
CA SER A 3 11.57 17.65 -50.28
C SER A 3 12.03 18.07 -48.87
N LEU A 4 12.69 19.23 -48.75
CA LEU A 4 13.14 19.78 -47.47
C LEU A 4 11.97 20.17 -46.55
N ILE A 5 10.85 20.60 -47.12
CA ILE A 5 9.63 20.96 -46.38
C ILE A 5 8.97 19.68 -45.84
N ARG A 6 8.88 18.62 -46.66
CA ARG A 6 8.38 17.30 -46.23
C ARG A 6 9.22 16.70 -45.11
N LEU A 7 10.55 16.80 -45.18
CA LEU A 7 11.46 16.30 -44.15
C LEU A 7 11.32 17.08 -42.83
N ARG A 8 11.10 18.40 -42.90
CA ARG A 8 10.84 19.25 -41.72
C ARG A 8 9.48 18.96 -41.07
N LEU A 9 8.46 18.64 -41.87
CA LEU A 9 7.13 18.24 -41.39
C LEU A 9 7.16 16.86 -40.72
N LEU A 10 7.82 15.87 -41.34
CA LEU A 10 8.04 14.53 -40.78
C LEU A 10 8.79 14.59 -39.44
N ARG A 11 9.83 15.42 -39.34
CA ARG A 11 10.61 15.60 -38.10
C ARG A 11 9.79 16.24 -36.97
N ARG A 12 8.91 17.20 -37.30
CA ARG A 12 8.00 17.82 -36.33
C ARG A 12 6.94 16.82 -35.83
N TRP A 13 6.37 16.03 -36.73
CA TRP A 13 5.38 15.01 -36.38
C TRP A 13 5.97 13.89 -35.52
N ALA A 14 7.20 13.45 -35.83
CA ALA A 14 7.92 12.50 -34.99
C ALA A 14 8.18 13.05 -33.58
N PHE A 15 8.51 14.34 -33.46
CA PHE A 15 8.71 14.99 -32.15
C PHE A 15 7.40 15.08 -31.33
N PHE A 16 6.27 15.38 -31.98
CA PHE A 16 4.95 15.37 -31.33
C PHE A 16 4.53 13.96 -30.87
N LEU A 17 4.82 12.91 -31.66
CA LEU A 17 4.55 11.53 -31.28
C LEU A 17 5.40 11.07 -30.09
N VAL A 18 6.68 11.41 -30.04
CA VAL A 18 7.55 11.11 -28.89
C VAL A 18 7.07 11.83 -27.62
N LEU A 19 6.64 13.10 -27.73
CA LEU A 19 6.14 13.87 -26.58
C LEU A 19 4.85 13.27 -25.98
N MET A 20 3.95 12.72 -26.82
CA MET A 20 2.73 12.04 -26.38
C MET A 20 3.00 10.72 -25.63
N ILE A 21 4.05 9.99 -26.00
CA ILE A 21 4.42 8.72 -25.36
C ILE A 21 5.04 8.96 -23.97
N VAL A 22 5.77 10.06 -23.78
CA VAL A 22 6.41 10.39 -22.49
C VAL A 22 5.41 10.89 -21.43
N GLY A 23 4.24 11.37 -21.85
CA GLY A 23 3.23 11.92 -20.93
C GLY A 23 2.36 10.90 -20.19
N HIS A 24 2.45 9.61 -20.52
CA HIS A 24 1.65 8.56 -19.89
C HIS A 24 2.54 7.67 -19.01
N SER A 25 3.16 8.25 -17.98
CA SER A 25 3.55 7.43 -16.84
C SER A 25 2.26 6.88 -16.23
N PRO A 26 2.06 5.55 -16.14
CA PRO A 26 0.99 5.04 -15.31
C PRO A 26 1.24 5.62 -13.93
N ALA A 27 0.29 6.37 -13.39
CA ALA A 27 0.35 6.83 -12.01
C ALA A 27 0.38 5.57 -11.14
N LEU A 28 1.58 5.08 -10.81
CA LEU A 28 1.75 4.12 -9.75
C LEU A 28 1.24 4.84 -8.51
N ALA A 29 0.09 4.40 -8.02
CA ALA A 29 -0.51 4.87 -6.79
C ALA A 29 0.59 5.03 -5.72
N GLY A 30 0.74 6.26 -5.22
CA GLY A 30 1.95 6.75 -4.57
C GLY A 30 2.07 6.28 -3.13
N TRP A 31 2.42 5.02 -2.93
CA TRP A 31 2.78 4.49 -1.61
C TRP A 31 3.90 5.32 -0.99
N VAL A 32 3.65 5.88 0.19
CA VAL A 32 4.64 6.62 0.98
C VAL A 32 5.11 5.73 2.12
N ALA A 33 6.43 5.56 2.24
CA ALA A 33 7.01 4.78 3.32
C ALA A 33 6.77 5.46 4.67
N VAL A 34 6.36 4.68 5.66
CA VAL A 34 6.30 5.07 7.06
C VAL A 34 7.68 4.76 7.64
N ASP A 35 8.54 5.77 7.71
CA ASP A 35 9.93 5.63 8.14
C ASP A 35 10.05 5.72 9.67
N ARG A 36 10.34 4.60 10.34
CA ARG A 36 10.71 4.50 11.77
C ARG A 36 11.44 3.18 12.10
N ASP A 37 12.22 3.18 13.17
CA ASP A 37 13.04 2.06 13.65
C ASP A 37 12.24 0.88 14.27
N TYR A 38 10.92 0.80 14.08
CA TYR A 38 10.09 -0.32 14.59
C TYR A 38 10.19 -1.60 13.73
N LEU A 39 11.06 -1.59 12.72
CA LEU A 39 11.22 -2.70 11.77
C LEU A 39 12.01 -3.84 12.44
N ASP A 40 11.29 -4.77 13.06
CA ASP A 40 11.85 -6.07 13.45
C ASP A 40 12.53 -6.75 12.24
N SER A 41 13.43 -7.68 12.53
CA SER A 41 14.19 -8.52 11.61
C SER A 41 13.37 -9.12 10.45
N GLY A 42 12.08 -9.40 10.66
CA GLY A 42 11.17 -9.96 9.64
C GLY A 42 10.49 -8.93 8.72
N LEU A 43 10.51 -7.64 9.06
CA LEU A 43 9.77 -6.59 8.36
C LEU A 43 10.69 -5.81 7.42
N ARG A 44 10.26 -5.57 6.18
CA ARG A 44 11.02 -4.79 5.20
C ARG A 44 10.65 -3.32 5.25
N SER A 45 9.37 -3.03 5.05
CA SER A 45 8.86 -1.67 4.98
C SER A 45 7.36 -1.65 5.24
N ILE A 46 6.88 -0.52 5.75
CA ILE A 46 5.46 -0.20 5.84
C ILE A 46 5.20 1.03 4.99
N TYR A 47 4.09 1.03 4.29
CA TYR A 47 3.66 2.13 3.43
C TYR A 47 2.21 2.48 3.73
N ILE A 48 1.86 3.74 3.47
CA ILE A 48 0.49 4.21 3.40
C ILE A 48 0.19 4.76 2.01
N ASP A 49 -1.06 4.66 1.58
CA ASP A 49 -1.54 5.39 0.42
C ASP A 49 -2.19 6.70 0.88
N PRO A 50 -1.51 7.86 0.74
CA PRO A 50 -2.05 9.14 1.19
C PRO A 50 -3.23 9.61 0.34
N HIS A 51 -3.38 9.09 -0.89
CA HIS A 51 -4.42 9.53 -1.82
C HIS A 51 -5.77 8.89 -1.56
N VAL A 52 -5.80 7.80 -0.79
CA VAL A 52 -7.01 7.04 -0.46
C VAL A 52 -7.43 7.27 1.01
N MET A 53 -6.81 8.22 1.71
CA MET A 53 -7.19 8.56 3.08
C MET A 53 -8.50 9.34 3.14
N ILE A 54 -9.43 8.88 3.98
CA ILE A 54 -10.72 9.52 4.21
C ILE A 54 -10.80 9.96 5.67
N LYS A 55 -11.08 11.24 5.92
CA LYS A 55 -11.22 11.80 7.27
C LYS A 55 -12.68 12.09 7.58
N GLU A 56 -13.18 11.56 8.69
CA GLU A 56 -14.56 11.71 9.17
C GLU A 56 -14.51 12.07 10.66
N GLY A 57 -14.50 13.37 10.97
CA GLY A 57 -14.29 13.85 12.34
C GLY A 57 -12.91 13.41 12.87
N PRO A 58 -12.83 12.76 14.05
CA PRO A 58 -11.56 12.27 14.60
C PRO A 58 -11.10 10.95 13.96
N VAL A 59 -11.92 10.31 13.12
CA VAL A 59 -11.62 9.01 12.53
C VAL A 59 -10.99 9.17 11.16
N VAL A 60 -9.85 8.53 10.94
CA VAL A 60 -9.16 8.46 9.65
C VAL A 60 -9.21 7.02 9.14
N THR A 61 -9.77 6.83 7.95
CA THR A 61 -9.67 5.58 7.20
C THR A 61 -8.41 5.62 6.34
N VAL A 62 -7.54 4.61 6.47
CA VAL A 62 -6.26 4.53 5.76
C VAL A 62 -6.01 3.13 5.21
N ARG A 63 -5.36 3.09 4.04
CA ARG A 63 -4.84 1.87 3.43
C ARG A 63 -3.34 1.78 3.72
N GLN A 64 -2.93 0.66 4.30
CA GLN A 64 -1.54 0.36 4.64
C GLN A 64 -1.07 -0.84 3.82
N LEU A 65 0.13 -0.77 3.26
CA LEU A 65 0.86 -1.91 2.72
C LEU A 65 2.02 -2.29 3.63
N THR A 66 2.15 -3.58 3.93
CA THR A 66 3.23 -4.16 4.72
C THR A 66 4.03 -5.08 3.81
N ASP A 67 5.32 -4.81 3.67
CA ASP A 67 6.23 -5.66 2.92
C ASP A 67 7.16 -6.40 3.89
N TYR A 68 7.21 -7.72 3.79
CA TYR A 68 7.98 -8.57 4.69
C TYR A 68 9.29 -8.99 4.02
N LYS A 69 10.36 -9.15 4.81
CA LYS A 69 11.63 -9.70 4.31
C LYS A 69 11.52 -11.19 4.09
N VAL A 70 10.79 -11.87 4.96
CA VAL A 70 10.61 -13.32 4.96
C VAL A 70 9.15 -13.69 4.74
N MET A 71 8.94 -14.85 4.13
CA MET A 71 7.61 -15.35 3.82
C MET A 71 6.81 -15.60 5.10
N GLN A 72 5.63 -14.99 5.18
CA GLN A 72 4.69 -15.11 6.28
C GLN A 72 3.68 -16.25 6.04
N GLY A 73 2.89 -16.54 7.06
CA GLY A 73 1.74 -17.46 7.01
C GLY A 73 2.05 -18.90 7.40
N SER A 74 1.03 -19.74 7.40
CA SER A 74 1.09 -21.09 7.97
C SER A 74 1.68 -22.11 6.99
N VAL A 75 2.49 -23.01 7.55
CA VAL A 75 2.83 -24.27 6.90
C VAL A 75 1.65 -25.21 7.15
N GLY A 76 0.80 -25.41 6.15
CA GLY A 76 -0.27 -26.41 6.27
C GLY A 76 0.35 -27.79 6.49
N PHE A 77 0.23 -28.35 7.70
CA PHE A 77 0.65 -29.70 8.01
C PHE A 77 -0.54 -30.50 8.53
N GLY A 78 -0.94 -31.54 7.78
CA GLY A 78 -1.97 -32.50 8.17
C GLY A 78 -2.98 -32.80 7.06
N LEU A 79 -3.63 -33.97 7.13
CA LEU A 79 -4.60 -34.48 6.14
C LEU A 79 -5.89 -33.64 6.02
N PHE A 80 -6.13 -32.71 6.94
CA PHE A 80 -7.35 -31.90 7.04
C PHE A 80 -7.10 -30.39 7.08
N MET A 81 -5.87 -29.93 6.81
CA MET A 81 -5.55 -28.50 6.82
C MET A 81 -5.65 -27.88 5.43
N MET A 82 -6.21 -26.66 5.41
CA MET A 82 -6.28 -25.76 4.26
C MET A 82 -4.89 -25.59 3.62
N SER A 83 -4.86 -25.32 2.31
CA SER A 83 -3.61 -25.08 1.56
C SER A 83 -2.67 -24.13 2.32
N PRO A 84 -1.35 -24.38 2.30
CA PRO A 84 -0.39 -23.51 2.99
C PRO A 84 -0.61 -22.07 2.56
N HIS A 85 -0.96 -21.21 3.53
CA HIS A 85 -1.20 -19.80 3.27
C HIS A 85 0.13 -19.08 3.41
N ARG A 86 0.71 -18.63 2.30
CA ARG A 86 2.05 -18.04 2.25
C ARG A 86 2.04 -16.71 1.50
N PHE A 87 2.64 -15.68 2.09
CA PHE A 87 2.63 -14.33 1.51
C PHE A 87 3.89 -13.54 1.87
N PHE A 88 4.24 -12.57 1.02
CA PHE A 88 5.38 -11.66 1.21
C PHE A 88 4.96 -10.21 1.44
N SER A 89 3.72 -9.86 1.12
CA SER A 89 3.17 -8.56 1.47
C SER A 89 1.68 -8.66 1.80
N SER A 90 1.19 -7.68 2.55
CA SER A 90 -0.22 -7.55 2.88
C SER A 90 -0.67 -6.10 2.77
N GLU A 91 -1.86 -5.90 2.23
CA GLU A 91 -2.58 -4.63 2.26
C GLU A 91 -3.69 -4.73 3.32
N THR A 92 -3.83 -3.70 4.16
CA THR A 92 -4.89 -3.62 5.17
C THR A 92 -5.64 -2.31 5.06
N LEU A 93 -6.96 -2.37 5.18
CA LEU A 93 -7.81 -1.19 5.36
C LEU A 93 -8.11 -1.04 6.85
N ARG A 94 -7.86 0.15 7.39
CA ARG A 94 -7.97 0.42 8.82
C ARG A 94 -8.67 1.73 9.07
N GLN A 95 -9.27 1.83 10.25
CA GLN A 95 -9.69 3.11 10.80
C GLN A 95 -8.93 3.41 12.08
N ILE A 96 -8.57 4.66 12.25
CA ILE A 96 -7.82 5.17 13.39
C ILE A 96 -8.61 6.34 13.97
N ASP A 97 -9.03 6.21 15.23
CA ASP A 97 -9.57 7.33 16.00
C ASP A 97 -8.40 8.10 16.63
N CYS A 98 -8.13 9.27 16.06
CA CYS A 98 -7.02 10.11 16.45
C CYS A 98 -7.22 10.76 17.82
N SER A 99 -8.47 10.91 18.28
CA SER A 99 -8.80 11.49 19.59
C SER A 99 -8.65 10.50 20.73
N GLN A 100 -9.04 9.24 20.50
CA GLN A 100 -9.02 8.19 21.52
C GLN A 100 -7.81 7.25 21.42
N LYS A 101 -6.95 7.43 20.40
CA LYS A 101 -5.82 6.53 20.09
C LYS A 101 -6.26 5.08 19.95
N LEU A 102 -7.32 4.85 19.16
CA LEU A 102 -7.85 3.52 18.88
C LEU A 102 -7.65 3.17 17.41
N VAL A 103 -7.47 1.90 17.12
CA VAL A 103 -7.41 1.35 15.76
C VAL A 103 -8.41 0.21 15.62
N ARG A 104 -9.07 0.15 14.46
CA ARG A 104 -9.80 -1.05 14.03
C ARG A 104 -9.38 -1.45 12.63
N PHE A 105 -9.37 -2.75 12.40
CA PHE A 105 -9.07 -3.34 11.10
C PHE A 105 -10.39 -3.63 10.39
N LEU A 106 -10.47 -3.33 9.09
CA LEU A 106 -11.68 -3.54 8.30
C LEU A 106 -11.53 -4.73 7.36
N SER A 107 -10.39 -4.84 6.71
CA SER A 107 -10.12 -5.91 5.75
C SER A 107 -8.63 -6.05 5.50
N TYR A 108 -8.24 -7.18 4.90
CA TYR A 108 -6.90 -7.41 4.41
C TYR A 108 -6.89 -8.12 3.07
N THR A 109 -5.81 -7.90 2.31
CA THR A 109 -5.42 -8.69 1.16
C THR A 109 -3.97 -9.11 1.33
N GLU A 110 -3.69 -10.40 1.24
CA GLU A 110 -2.36 -10.96 1.30
C GLU A 110 -1.90 -11.36 -0.10
N TYR A 111 -0.61 -11.15 -0.37
CA TYR A 111 -0.03 -11.27 -1.69
C TYR A 111 1.16 -12.22 -1.68
N THR A 112 1.19 -13.14 -2.63
CA THR A 112 2.32 -14.10 -2.76
C THR A 112 3.63 -13.44 -3.20
N GLY A 113 3.59 -12.19 -3.66
CA GLY A 113 4.75 -11.37 -3.99
C GLY A 113 4.91 -10.16 -3.07
N HIS A 114 6.01 -9.43 -3.25
CA HIS A 114 6.28 -8.17 -2.56
C HIS A 114 5.41 -7.04 -3.09
N MET A 115 5.23 -5.97 -2.31
CA MET A 115 4.59 -4.74 -2.76
C MET A 115 3.21 -4.92 -3.42
N GLY A 116 2.40 -5.87 -2.94
CA GLY A 116 1.05 -6.10 -3.46
C GLY A 116 1.00 -6.82 -4.81
N THR A 117 2.06 -7.54 -5.18
CA THR A 117 2.17 -8.27 -6.44
C THR A 117 1.93 -9.77 -6.27
N GLY A 118 1.64 -10.49 -7.35
CA GLY A 118 1.37 -11.92 -7.32
C GLY A 118 -0.09 -12.26 -7.04
N GLN A 119 -0.35 -13.48 -6.57
CA GLN A 119 -1.70 -13.94 -6.28
C GLN A 119 -2.21 -13.29 -5.00
N ALA A 120 -3.44 -12.78 -5.06
CA ALA A 120 -4.10 -12.12 -3.95
C ALA A 120 -5.07 -13.07 -3.23
N SER A 121 -5.01 -13.10 -1.90
CA SER A 121 -5.95 -13.76 -1.01
C SER A 121 -6.62 -12.70 -0.14
N ARG A 122 -7.94 -12.58 -0.18
CA ARG A 122 -8.68 -11.55 0.56
C ARG A 122 -9.35 -12.16 1.78
N GLY A 123 -9.37 -11.41 2.87
CA GLY A 123 -10.11 -11.75 4.06
C GLY A 123 -10.71 -10.54 4.76
N TYR A 124 -11.67 -10.83 5.63
CA TYR A 124 -12.28 -9.86 6.51
C TYR A 124 -11.92 -10.19 7.95
N VAL A 125 -11.91 -9.15 8.78
CA VAL A 125 -11.70 -9.26 10.22
C VAL A 125 -12.95 -8.78 10.95
N ASP A 126 -12.99 -8.96 12.27
CA ASP A 126 -14.02 -8.37 13.12
C ASP A 126 -13.89 -6.83 13.10
N VAL A 127 -14.76 -6.19 12.32
CA VAL A 127 -14.72 -4.74 12.03
C VAL A 127 -15.27 -3.88 13.17
N ASP A 128 -15.95 -4.48 14.14
CA ASP A 128 -16.56 -3.76 15.26
C ASP A 128 -15.60 -3.62 16.45
N ARG A 129 -14.49 -4.36 16.43
CA ARG A 129 -13.50 -4.37 17.50
C ARG A 129 -12.48 -3.25 17.35
N TRP A 130 -12.61 -2.24 18.20
CA TRP A 130 -11.57 -1.23 18.43
C TRP A 130 -10.52 -1.74 19.42
N LEU A 131 -9.26 -1.48 19.13
CA LEU A 131 -8.11 -1.84 19.95
C LEU A 131 -7.32 -0.58 20.32
N PRO A 132 -6.76 -0.51 21.55
CA PRO A 132 -5.87 0.59 21.92
C PRO A 132 -4.59 0.56 21.07
N ILE A 133 -4.09 1.74 20.71
CA ILE A 133 -2.80 1.90 20.05
C ILE A 133 -1.70 1.98 21.11
N GLU A 134 -0.94 0.91 21.25
CA GLU A 134 0.20 0.83 22.17
C GLU A 134 1.42 1.59 21.60
N PRO A 135 2.20 2.29 22.45
CA PRO A 135 3.46 2.90 22.04
C PRO A 135 4.42 1.89 21.42
N GLU A 136 5.34 2.38 20.59
CA GLU A 136 6.41 1.57 19.97
C GLU A 136 5.91 0.43 19.07
N THR A 137 4.64 0.49 18.63
CA THR A 137 4.06 -0.44 17.67
C THR A 137 3.93 0.18 16.27
N ILE A 138 3.72 -0.68 15.27
CA ILE A 138 3.37 -0.26 13.90
C ILE A 138 2.11 0.62 13.90
N ASN A 139 1.13 0.30 14.75
CA ASN A 139 -0.10 1.09 14.86
C ASN A 139 0.17 2.49 15.41
N HIS A 140 1.15 2.62 16.32
CA HIS A 140 1.58 3.92 16.82
C HIS A 140 2.23 4.77 15.73
N ALA A 141 3.14 4.19 14.94
CA ALA A 141 3.76 4.87 13.81
C ALA A 141 2.71 5.37 12.80
N LEU A 142 1.72 4.53 12.49
CA LEU A 142 0.64 4.90 11.60
C LEU A 142 -0.21 6.03 12.18
N TRP A 143 -0.59 5.95 13.46
CA TRP A 143 -1.33 7.01 14.14
C TRP A 143 -0.59 8.35 14.08
N GLU A 144 0.72 8.38 14.37
CA GLU A 144 1.50 9.62 14.29
C GLU A 144 1.51 10.22 12.89
N VAL A 145 1.60 9.39 11.84
CA VAL A 145 1.61 9.88 10.45
C VAL A 145 0.23 10.36 10.01
N VAL A 146 -0.84 9.61 10.26
CA VAL A 146 -2.18 9.93 9.73
C VAL A 146 -2.92 10.98 10.56
N CYS A 147 -2.56 11.12 11.84
CA CYS A 147 -3.13 12.11 12.75
C CYS A 147 -2.25 13.36 12.90
N ALA A 148 -1.11 13.43 12.22
CA ALA A 148 -0.27 14.63 12.22
C ALA A 148 -1.07 15.84 11.70
N GLY A 149 -1.05 16.92 12.49
CA GLY A 149 -1.67 18.21 12.11
C GLY A 149 -3.20 18.23 12.19
N GLN A 150 -3.81 17.36 13.00
CA GLN A 150 -5.18 17.57 13.48
C GLN A 150 -5.25 18.71 14.49
#